data_AF-A0A1V5A6T1-F1
#
_entry.id   AF-A0A1V5A6T1-F1
#
_cell.length_a   1.000
_cell.length_b   1.000
_cell.length_c   1.000
_cell.angle_alpha   90.00
_cell.angle_beta   90.00
_cell.angle_gamma   90.00
#
_symmetry.space_group_name_H-M   'P 1'
#
loop_
_entity.id
_entity.type
_entity.pdbx_description
1 polymer ?
#
loop_
_entity_poly.entity_id
_entity_poly.type
_entity_poly.pdbx_seq_one_letter_code
_entity_poly.pdbx_strand_id
1 'polypeptide(L)'
;MKAQVFSIDGSVAGDIDLPDVFSEEFRPDLIKKAVISLQSTRRQPHGTYPYAGILSSAHSWGSGRGVAQVPRIKGGSRVAKIPQARGGREAHPPVVQKILVKQINKKEKQKAFRSALAATVCEEIVKSRGHAFSCPVPLVMEDRFGELQKTSEIISALSAVGVFQDVERSKASKKVRAGRGKMRGRRYKQRKSLLIVTANAPLRAAVNLAGVDAVTVDQLNCELLAPGTHAGRLTVWTEGALMKLGGQ
;
A
#
# COMPACT_ATOMS: atom_id res chain seq x y z
N MET A 1 20.82 20.17 -0.44
CA MET A 1 21.56 18.95 -0.04
C MET A 1 22.15 18.34 -1.30
N LYS A 2 23.35 17.73 -1.27
CA LYS A 2 23.93 17.05 -2.44
C LYS A 2 23.78 15.54 -2.31
N ALA A 3 23.53 14.87 -3.42
CA ALA A 3 23.52 13.41 -3.52
C ALA A 3 24.48 12.96 -4.62
N GLN A 4 25.14 11.82 -4.40
CA GLN A 4 26.01 11.20 -5.39
C GLN A 4 25.16 10.46 -6.43
N VAL A 5 25.53 10.60 -7.69
CA VAL A 5 24.98 9.84 -8.81
C VAL A 5 25.87 8.63 -9.05
N PHE A 6 25.24 7.47 -9.09
CA PHE A 6 25.90 6.21 -9.42
C PHE A 6 25.69 5.82 -10.89
N SER A 7 26.76 5.34 -11.53
CA SER A 7 26.67 4.69 -12.83
C SER A 7 26.17 3.24 -12.69
N ILE A 8 25.85 2.60 -13.81
CA ILE A 8 25.39 1.19 -13.86
C ILE A 8 26.41 0.23 -13.23
N ASP A 9 27.70 0.56 -13.33
CA ASP A 9 28.80 -0.24 -12.78
C ASP A 9 29.02 -0.02 -11.27
N GLY A 10 28.24 0.87 -10.64
CA GLY A 10 28.35 1.21 -9.22
C GLY A 10 29.44 2.24 -8.87
N SER A 11 30.11 2.82 -9.87
CA SER A 11 31.02 3.95 -9.69
C SER A 11 30.25 5.26 -9.50
N VAL A 12 30.88 6.24 -8.84
CA VAL A 12 30.31 7.59 -8.68
C VAL A 12 30.57 8.38 -9.97
N ALA A 13 29.49 8.74 -10.66
CA ALA A 13 29.53 9.48 -11.93
C ALA A 13 29.54 11.00 -11.73
N GLY A 14 28.95 11.49 -10.63
CA GLY A 14 28.88 12.92 -10.32
C GLY A 14 28.06 13.21 -9.06
N ASP A 15 27.81 14.49 -8.80
CA ASP A 15 26.96 14.97 -7.72
C ASP A 15 25.77 15.77 -8.29
N ILE A 16 24.60 15.60 -7.68
CA ILE A 16 23.38 16.36 -8.01
C ILE A 16 22.84 17.08 -6.78
N ASP A 17 22.35 18.30 -6.96
CA ASP A 17 21.64 19.03 -5.91
C ASP A 17 20.21 18.49 -5.77
N LEU A 18 19.86 18.06 -4.55
CA LEU A 18 18.52 17.58 -4.23
C LEU A 18 17.53 18.77 -4.14
N PRO A 19 16.32 18.63 -4.72
CA PRO A 19 15.25 19.61 -4.58
C PRO A 19 14.86 19.92 -3.13
N ASP A 20 14.36 21.13 -2.89
CA ASP A 20 13.92 21.62 -1.56
C ASP A 20 12.87 20.73 -0.89
N VAL A 21 12.11 19.96 -1.67
CA VAL A 21 11.08 19.04 -1.17
C VAL A 21 11.65 18.00 -0.20
N PHE A 22 12.91 17.64 -0.33
CA PHE A 22 13.59 16.70 0.56
C PHE A 22 13.97 17.29 1.93
N SER A 23 13.90 18.61 2.08
CA SER A 23 14.16 19.32 3.33
C SER A 23 12.88 19.55 4.16
N GLU A 24 11.73 19.05 3.72
CA GLU A 24 10.45 19.23 4.41
C GLU A 24 10.41 18.51 5.77
N GLU A 25 9.67 19.07 6.72
CA GLU A 25 9.45 18.50 8.04
C GLU A 25 8.83 17.09 7.99
N PHE A 26 9.36 16.17 8.80
CA PHE A 26 8.81 14.82 8.94
C PHE A 26 7.55 14.79 9.81
N ARG A 27 6.41 14.43 9.21
CA ARG A 27 5.06 14.44 9.79
C ARG A 27 4.33 13.12 9.56
N PRO A 28 4.57 12.11 10.42
CA PRO A 28 4.00 10.77 10.26
C PRO A 28 2.47 10.75 10.40
N ASP A 29 1.88 11.71 11.12
CA ASP A 29 0.44 11.89 11.29
C ASP A 29 -0.27 12.16 9.96
N LEU A 30 0.25 13.10 9.17
CA LEU A 30 -0.29 13.46 7.86
C LEU A 30 -0.09 12.34 6.84
N ILE A 31 1.08 11.70 6.87
CA ILE A 31 1.38 10.53 6.01
C ILE A 31 0.35 9.42 6.27
N LYS A 32 0.10 9.08 7.54
CA LYS A 32 -0.89 8.07 7.91
C LYS A 32 -2.29 8.43 7.41
N LYS A 33 -2.73 9.68 7.59
CA LYS A 33 -4.05 10.16 7.12
C LYS A 33 -4.18 10.04 5.59
N ALA A 34 -3.15 10.47 4.85
CA ALA A 34 -3.10 10.42 3.40
C ALA A 34 -3.13 8.99 2.86
N VAL A 35 -2.31 8.09 3.41
CA VAL A 35 -2.26 6.67 2.98
C VAL A 35 -3.58 5.97 3.27
N ILE A 36 -4.21 6.21 4.43
CA ILE A 36 -5.52 5.63 4.76
C ILE A 36 -6.60 6.13 3.80
N SER A 37 -6.58 7.42 3.45
CA SER A 37 -7.49 8.00 2.45
C SER A 37 -7.30 7.33 1.09
N LEU A 38 -6.06 7.20 0.60
CA LEU A 38 -5.73 6.51 -0.66
C LEU A 38 -6.16 5.03 -0.66
N GLN A 39 -5.98 4.32 0.45
CA GLN A 39 -6.41 2.93 0.57
C GLN A 39 -7.93 2.78 0.61
N SER A 40 -8.64 3.80 1.12
CA SER A 40 -10.09 3.77 1.25
C SER A 40 -10.82 3.83 -0.09
N THR A 41 -10.24 4.47 -1.11
CA THR A 41 -10.84 4.58 -2.46
C THR A 41 -10.88 3.24 -3.20
N ARG A 42 -9.98 2.31 -2.86
CA ARG A 42 -9.93 0.96 -3.46
C ARG A 42 -10.85 -0.05 -2.78
N ARG A 43 -11.60 0.35 -1.74
CA ARG A 43 -12.51 -0.55 -1.04
C ARG A 43 -13.78 -0.73 -1.86
N GLN A 44 -14.13 -1.99 -2.15
CA GLN A 44 -15.38 -2.32 -2.82
C GLN A 44 -16.55 -2.29 -1.83
N PRO A 45 -17.66 -1.60 -2.16
CA PRO A 45 -18.91 -1.71 -1.43
C PRO A 45 -19.36 -3.16 -1.34
N HIS A 46 -19.81 -3.58 -0.16
CA HIS A 46 -20.35 -4.91 0.08
C HIS A 46 -21.47 -4.82 1.11
N GLY A 47 -22.45 -5.70 0.99
CA GLY A 47 -23.54 -5.79 1.92
C GLY A 47 -24.27 -7.12 1.82
N THR A 48 -25.09 -7.42 2.81
CA THR A 48 -26.00 -8.56 2.77
C THR A 48 -27.19 -8.25 1.89
N TYR A 49 -27.81 -9.29 1.33
CA TYR A 49 -29.12 -9.16 0.68
C TYR A 49 -30.15 -8.54 1.65
N PRO A 50 -30.89 -7.47 1.26
CA PRO A 50 -31.74 -6.72 2.20
C PRO A 50 -32.79 -7.55 2.95
N TYR A 51 -33.30 -8.61 2.33
CA TYR A 51 -34.31 -9.51 2.93
C TYR A 51 -33.72 -10.80 3.51
N ALA A 52 -32.39 -10.91 3.64
CA ALA A 52 -31.74 -12.07 4.23
C ALA A 52 -32.28 -12.33 5.65
N GLY A 53 -32.72 -13.57 5.91
CA GLY A 53 -33.23 -13.99 7.21
C GLY A 53 -34.65 -13.55 7.56
N ILE A 54 -35.33 -12.76 6.71
CA ILE A 54 -36.72 -12.31 6.93
C ILE A 54 -37.75 -12.82 5.92
N LEU A 55 -37.33 -13.57 4.88
CA LEU A 55 -38.22 -14.22 3.89
C LEU A 55 -38.97 -15.44 4.48
N SER A 56 -39.65 -15.26 5.61
CA SER A 56 -40.48 -16.30 6.22
C SER A 56 -41.83 -15.75 6.65
N SER A 57 -42.84 -16.62 6.73
CA SER A 57 -44.19 -16.31 7.20
C SER A 57 -44.29 -16.25 8.74
N ALA A 58 -43.16 -16.14 9.45
CA ALA A 58 -43.12 -16.26 10.89
C ALA A 58 -43.80 -15.09 11.62
N HIS A 59 -44.59 -15.42 12.65
CA HIS A 59 -45.27 -14.49 13.54
C HIS A 59 -45.22 -14.99 14.99
N SER A 60 -45.33 -14.08 15.96
CA SER A 60 -45.36 -14.47 17.37
C SER A 60 -46.69 -15.16 17.70
N TRP A 61 -46.65 -16.19 18.55
CA TRP A 61 -47.87 -16.87 19.03
C TRP A 61 -48.59 -16.12 20.15
N GLY A 62 -48.01 -15.04 20.68
CA GLY A 62 -48.56 -14.28 21.79
C GLY A 62 -48.29 -14.90 23.17
N SER A 63 -48.93 -14.33 24.19
CA SER A 63 -48.90 -14.81 25.58
C SER A 63 -49.77 -16.07 25.78
N GLY A 64 -49.73 -16.64 26.99
CA GLY A 64 -50.65 -17.72 27.41
C GLY A 64 -50.29 -19.13 26.92
N ARG A 65 -49.09 -19.33 26.35
CA ARG A 65 -48.67 -20.61 25.76
C ARG A 65 -47.43 -21.24 26.40
N GLY A 66 -46.94 -20.70 27.51
CA GLY A 66 -45.72 -21.19 28.19
C GLY A 66 -44.44 -21.11 27.34
N VAL A 67 -44.42 -20.27 26.30
CA VAL A 67 -43.27 -20.11 25.39
C VAL A 67 -42.90 -18.64 25.21
N ALA A 68 -41.64 -18.39 24.86
CA ALA A 68 -41.16 -17.05 24.52
C ALA A 68 -41.93 -16.45 23.33
N GLN A 69 -42.22 -15.15 23.41
CA GLN A 69 -42.98 -14.36 22.42
C GLN A 69 -42.13 -13.99 21.19
N VAL A 70 -41.45 -14.97 20.62
CA VAL A 70 -40.61 -14.82 19.43
C VAL A 70 -41.37 -15.27 18.18
N PRO A 71 -41.11 -14.69 17.00
CA PRO A 71 -41.77 -15.09 15.76
C PRO A 71 -41.39 -16.51 15.35
N ARG A 72 -42.41 -17.36 15.17
CA ARG A 72 -42.29 -18.76 14.76
C ARG A 72 -42.93 -19.00 13.40
N ILE A 73 -42.32 -19.87 12.60
CA ILE A 73 -42.82 -20.24 11.26
C ILE A 73 -44.21 -20.89 11.40
N LYS A 74 -45.14 -20.58 10.50
CA LYS A 74 -46.46 -21.22 10.49
C LYS A 74 -46.33 -22.74 10.29
N GLY A 75 -47.13 -23.52 11.01
CA GLY A 75 -47.09 -24.99 10.94
C GLY A 75 -45.96 -25.65 11.73
N GLY A 76 -45.15 -24.89 12.47
CA GLY A 76 -44.10 -25.46 13.32
C GLY A 76 -43.67 -24.55 14.47
N SER A 77 -42.76 -25.03 15.31
CA SER A 77 -42.26 -24.30 16.50
C SER A 77 -40.97 -23.52 16.24
N ARG A 78 -40.39 -23.60 15.03
CA ARG A 78 -39.09 -23.00 14.70
C ARG A 78 -39.17 -21.48 14.68
N VAL A 79 -38.28 -20.84 15.42
CA VAL A 79 -38.11 -19.37 15.46
C VAL A 79 -37.38 -18.88 14.21
N ALA A 80 -37.78 -17.74 13.66
CA ALA A 80 -37.16 -17.12 12.49
C ALA A 80 -37.16 -15.58 12.60
N LYS A 81 -36.71 -14.85 11.55
CA LYS A 81 -36.66 -13.37 11.45
C LYS A 81 -35.71 -12.64 12.39
N ILE A 82 -35.52 -13.10 13.62
CA ILE A 82 -34.77 -12.39 14.67
C ILE A 82 -33.29 -12.80 14.72
N PRO A 83 -32.38 -11.94 15.20
CA PRO A 83 -30.94 -12.21 15.22
C PRO A 83 -30.51 -13.42 16.05
N GLN A 84 -31.21 -13.68 17.16
CA GLN A 84 -30.92 -14.82 18.02
C GLN A 84 -31.38 -16.16 17.44
N ALA A 85 -32.14 -16.16 16.34
CA ALA A 85 -32.65 -17.37 15.71
C ALA A 85 -31.70 -17.91 14.62
N ARG A 86 -31.54 -19.23 14.55
CA ARG A 86 -30.75 -19.88 13.47
C ARG A 86 -31.40 -19.65 12.11
N GLY A 87 -30.72 -18.86 11.27
CA GLY A 87 -31.20 -18.46 9.94
C GLY A 87 -32.13 -17.24 9.97
N GLY A 88 -32.26 -16.56 11.11
CA GLY A 88 -32.87 -15.24 11.21
C GLY A 88 -31.95 -14.13 10.69
N ARG A 89 -32.44 -12.89 10.71
CA ARG A 89 -31.69 -11.73 10.21
C ARG A 89 -30.67 -11.26 11.22
N GLU A 90 -29.43 -11.06 10.77
CA GLU A 90 -28.38 -10.43 11.57
C GLU A 90 -28.76 -9.00 11.97
N ALA A 91 -28.45 -8.59 13.20
CA ALA A 91 -28.67 -7.23 13.64
C ALA A 91 -27.64 -6.29 12.99
N HIS A 92 -28.11 -5.18 12.39
CA HIS A 92 -27.27 -4.19 11.70
C HIS A 92 -26.28 -4.81 10.70
N PRO A 93 -26.77 -5.58 9.71
CA PRO A 93 -25.89 -6.25 8.77
C PRO A 93 -25.18 -5.22 7.87
N PRO A 94 -24.05 -5.57 7.24
CA PRO A 94 -23.35 -4.66 6.35
C PRO A 94 -24.26 -4.24 5.19
N VAL A 95 -24.28 -2.95 4.91
CA VAL A 95 -25.08 -2.33 3.85
C VAL A 95 -24.17 -1.71 2.79
N VAL A 96 -24.60 -1.80 1.54
CA VAL A 96 -23.84 -1.26 0.39
C VAL A 96 -23.74 0.26 0.46
N GLN A 97 -24.73 0.93 1.06
CA GLN A 97 -24.81 2.38 1.23
C GLN A 97 -23.78 2.95 2.21
N LYS A 98 -22.98 2.12 2.89
CA LYS A 98 -21.96 2.60 3.83
C LYS A 98 -20.89 3.41 3.10
N ILE A 99 -20.64 4.64 3.56
CA ILE A 99 -19.55 5.49 3.05
C ILE A 99 -18.20 4.88 3.45
N LEU A 100 -17.49 4.29 2.48
CA LEU A 100 -16.20 3.64 2.71
C LEU A 100 -15.00 4.56 2.51
N VAL A 101 -15.16 5.57 1.64
CA VAL A 101 -14.11 6.50 1.23
C VAL A 101 -13.91 7.56 2.31
N LYS A 102 -12.66 7.74 2.73
CA LYS A 102 -12.24 8.80 3.64
C LYS A 102 -11.62 9.92 2.83
N GLN A 103 -12.25 11.09 2.86
CA GLN A 103 -11.74 12.28 2.16
C GLN A 103 -10.60 12.94 2.93
N ILE A 104 -9.74 13.65 2.21
CA ILE A 104 -8.60 14.42 2.75
C ILE A 104 -8.48 15.75 2.01
N ASN A 105 -8.07 16.80 2.72
CA ASN A 105 -7.84 18.11 2.12
C ASN A 105 -6.66 18.05 1.13
N LYS A 106 -6.76 18.81 0.03
CA LYS A 106 -5.71 18.87 -1.00
C LYS A 106 -4.36 19.32 -0.42
N LYS A 107 -4.37 20.36 0.43
CA LYS A 107 -3.16 20.89 1.10
C LYS A 107 -2.52 19.87 2.06
N GLU A 108 -3.34 19.18 2.86
CA GLU A 108 -2.86 18.11 3.74
C GLU A 108 -2.23 16.96 2.94
N LYS A 109 -2.87 16.57 1.83
CA LYS A 109 -2.36 15.51 0.94
C LYS A 109 -1.01 15.89 0.33
N GLN A 110 -0.84 17.15 -0.10
CA GLN A 110 0.42 17.66 -0.64
C GLN A 110 1.51 17.70 0.44
N LYS A 111 1.21 18.21 1.64
CA LYS A 111 2.19 18.22 2.75
C LYS A 111 2.59 16.80 3.18
N ALA A 112 1.63 15.87 3.22
CA ALA A 112 1.91 14.45 3.50
C ALA A 112 2.82 13.82 2.44
N PHE A 113 2.65 14.18 1.17
CA PHE A 113 3.49 13.69 0.08
C PHE A 113 4.94 14.20 0.20
N ARG A 114 5.13 15.51 0.41
CA ARG A 114 6.46 16.10 0.62
C ARG A 114 7.16 15.53 1.85
N SER A 115 6.43 15.38 2.95
CA SER A 115 6.94 14.77 4.16
C SER A 115 7.35 13.30 3.98
N ALA A 116 6.61 12.54 3.16
CA ALA A 116 6.98 11.17 2.80
C ALA A 116 8.24 11.11 1.92
N LEU A 117 8.46 12.10 1.04
CA LEU A 117 9.69 12.23 0.24
C LEU A 117 10.89 12.59 1.11
N ALA A 118 10.77 13.57 2.00
CA ALA A 118 11.84 13.94 2.93
C ALA A 118 12.30 12.72 3.77
N ALA A 119 11.35 11.88 4.19
CA ALA A 119 11.64 10.66 4.93
C ALA A 119 12.45 9.61 4.15
N THR A 120 12.50 9.68 2.80
CA THR A 120 13.31 8.74 2.01
C THR A 120 14.78 9.10 1.99
N VAL A 121 15.18 10.30 2.42
CA VAL A 121 16.59 10.74 2.49
C VAL A 121 17.23 10.35 3.82
N CYS A 122 16.44 10.27 4.89
CA CYS A 122 16.95 9.95 6.21
C CYS A 122 17.26 8.45 6.36
N GLU A 123 18.55 8.11 6.43
CA GLU A 123 19.03 6.73 6.55
C GLU A 123 18.44 5.99 7.77
N GLU A 124 18.32 6.68 8.91
CA GLU A 124 17.75 6.13 10.14
C GLU A 124 16.32 5.65 9.95
N ILE A 125 15.48 6.46 9.28
CA ILE A 125 14.08 6.11 9.02
C ILE A 125 14.00 4.90 8.08
N VAL A 126 14.82 4.87 7.02
CA VAL A 126 14.83 3.75 6.07
C VAL A 126 15.31 2.45 6.71
N LYS A 127 16.35 2.50 7.55
CA LYS A 127 16.84 1.35 8.34
C LYS A 127 15.82 0.90 9.37
N SER A 128 15.19 1.82 10.11
CA SER A 128 14.16 1.48 11.12
C SER A 128 12.95 0.76 10.52
N ARG A 129 12.62 1.04 9.25
CA ARG A 129 11.59 0.32 8.49
C ARG A 129 11.98 -1.13 8.17
N GLY A 130 13.27 -1.44 8.23
CA GLY A 130 13.83 -2.79 8.05
C GLY A 130 14.34 -3.07 6.64
N HIS A 131 14.71 -2.04 5.87
CA HIS A 131 15.42 -2.22 4.60
C HIS A 131 16.89 -2.59 4.83
N ALA A 132 17.44 -3.41 3.95
CA ALA A 132 18.84 -3.82 3.98
C ALA A 132 19.59 -3.23 2.78
N PHE A 133 20.50 -2.29 3.04
CA PHE A 133 21.28 -1.60 2.00
C PHE A 133 22.62 -1.14 2.58
N SER A 134 23.62 -1.01 1.72
CA SER A 134 24.97 -0.52 2.08
C SER A 134 25.31 0.86 1.50
N CYS A 135 24.49 1.37 0.59
CA CYS A 135 24.72 2.63 -0.12
C CYS A 135 24.20 3.85 0.66
N PRO A 136 24.72 5.06 0.38
CA PRO A 136 24.11 6.29 0.87
C PRO A 136 22.71 6.48 0.29
N VAL A 137 21.85 7.19 1.02
CA VAL A 137 20.45 7.45 0.68
C VAL A 137 20.25 8.96 0.59
N PRO A 138 19.49 9.50 -0.40
CA PRO A 138 18.77 8.80 -1.46
C PRO A 138 19.71 8.23 -2.50
N LEU A 139 19.37 7.05 -3.05
CA LEU A 139 20.14 6.47 -4.15
C LEU A 139 19.72 7.15 -5.45
N VAL A 140 20.69 7.76 -6.13
CA VAL A 140 20.52 8.38 -7.45
C VAL A 140 21.35 7.63 -8.48
N MET A 141 20.75 7.28 -9.61
CA MET A 141 21.40 6.56 -10.71
C MET A 141 21.32 7.38 -11.99
N GLU A 142 22.30 7.18 -12.88
CA GLU A 142 22.28 7.78 -14.21
C GLU A 142 21.01 7.43 -15.00
N ASP A 143 20.57 8.31 -15.89
CA ASP A 143 19.34 8.12 -16.66
C ASP A 143 19.34 6.86 -17.56
N ARG A 144 20.52 6.40 -17.97
CA ARG A 144 20.69 5.13 -18.71
C ARG A 144 20.12 3.93 -17.96
N PHE A 145 20.08 3.97 -16.62
CA PHE A 145 19.44 2.92 -15.83
C PHE A 145 17.94 2.77 -16.15
N GLY A 146 17.27 3.88 -16.48
CA GLY A 146 15.86 3.91 -16.88
C GLY A 146 15.59 3.25 -18.24
N GLU A 147 16.63 3.04 -19.04
CA GLU A 147 16.54 2.50 -20.41
C GLU A 147 16.81 0.98 -20.47
N LEU A 148 17.26 0.39 -19.36
CA LEU A 148 17.58 -1.05 -19.29
C LEU A 148 16.35 -1.92 -19.61
N GLN A 149 16.53 -2.84 -20.55
CA GLN A 149 15.44 -3.70 -21.03
C GLN A 149 15.43 -5.08 -20.38
N LYS A 150 16.58 -5.58 -19.93
CA LYS A 150 16.69 -6.92 -19.35
C LYS A 150 16.74 -6.85 -17.83
N THR A 151 15.99 -7.74 -17.18
CA THR A 151 16.03 -7.86 -15.72
C THR A 151 17.43 -8.28 -15.21
N SER A 152 18.20 -9.04 -16.00
CA SER A 152 19.58 -9.42 -15.64
C SER A 152 20.49 -8.21 -15.48
N GLU A 153 20.38 -7.22 -16.38
CA GLU A 153 21.19 -5.98 -16.34
C GLU A 153 20.84 -5.17 -15.09
N ILE A 154 19.56 -5.10 -14.74
CA ILE A 154 19.09 -4.43 -13.51
C ILE A 154 19.60 -5.14 -12.26
N ILE A 155 19.63 -6.47 -12.24
CA ILE A 155 20.19 -7.23 -11.12
C ILE A 155 21.67 -6.90 -10.94
N SER A 156 22.45 -6.86 -12.02
CA SER A 156 23.86 -6.48 -11.98
C SER A 156 24.05 -5.07 -11.44
N ALA A 157 23.30 -4.09 -11.96
CA ALA A 157 23.37 -2.69 -11.51
C ALA A 157 23.02 -2.52 -10.03
N LEU A 158 21.90 -3.12 -9.58
CA LEU A 158 21.47 -3.05 -8.18
C LEU A 158 22.45 -3.78 -7.24
N SER A 159 23.16 -4.80 -7.74
CA SER A 159 24.18 -5.52 -6.97
C SER A 159 25.46 -4.71 -6.84
N ALA A 160 25.89 -4.05 -7.92
CA ALA A 160 27.07 -3.18 -7.93
C ALA A 160 26.92 -2.01 -6.93
N VAL A 161 25.72 -1.45 -6.86
CA VAL A 161 25.40 -0.35 -5.92
C VAL A 161 25.13 -0.85 -4.49
N GLY A 162 24.91 -2.15 -4.28
CA GLY A 162 24.72 -2.73 -2.95
C GLY A 162 23.30 -2.63 -2.37
N VAL A 163 22.28 -2.50 -3.23
CA VAL A 163 20.85 -2.47 -2.84
C VAL A 163 20.11 -3.78 -3.13
N PHE A 164 20.72 -4.69 -3.89
CA PHE A 164 20.09 -5.96 -4.27
C PHE A 164 19.73 -6.85 -3.08
N GLN A 165 20.45 -6.74 -1.96
CA GLN A 165 20.17 -7.46 -0.71
C GLN A 165 18.73 -7.22 -0.21
N ASP A 166 18.16 -6.02 -0.43
CA ASP A 166 16.78 -5.72 -0.04
C ASP A 166 15.75 -6.49 -0.88
N VAL A 167 16.06 -6.75 -2.15
CA VAL A 167 15.24 -7.54 -3.06
C VAL A 167 15.25 -9.01 -2.65
N GLU A 168 16.42 -9.54 -2.30
CA GLU A 168 16.56 -10.90 -1.77
C GLU A 168 15.79 -11.08 -0.46
N ARG A 169 15.90 -10.11 0.46
CA ARG A 169 15.12 -10.07 1.71
C ARG A 169 13.61 -10.12 1.43
N SER A 170 13.15 -9.41 0.39
CA SER A 170 11.75 -9.44 -0.04
C SER A 170 11.35 -10.80 -0.63
N LYS A 171 12.19 -11.38 -1.50
CA LYS A 171 11.99 -12.71 -2.09
C LYS A 171 11.86 -13.79 -1.02
N ALA A 172 12.76 -13.82 -0.05
CA ALA A 172 12.75 -14.77 1.07
C ALA A 172 11.52 -14.61 1.99
N SER A 173 10.92 -13.42 2.03
CA SER A 173 9.76 -13.14 2.89
C SER A 173 8.43 -13.67 2.37
N LYS A 174 8.39 -14.19 1.14
CA LYS A 174 7.16 -14.66 0.49
C LYS A 174 6.60 -15.85 1.24
N LYS A 175 5.43 -15.69 1.84
CA LYS A 175 4.73 -16.75 2.58
C LYS A 175 3.23 -16.76 2.35
N VAL A 176 2.60 -17.88 2.66
CA VAL A 176 1.13 -17.98 2.64
C VAL A 176 0.54 -17.07 3.72
N ARG A 177 -0.48 -16.31 3.34
CA ARG A 177 -1.18 -15.37 4.22
C ARG A 177 -1.96 -16.15 5.29
N ALA A 178 -1.80 -15.74 6.54
CA ALA A 178 -2.61 -16.25 7.65
C ALA A 178 -4.08 -15.79 7.54
N GLY A 179 -5.00 -16.62 8.02
CA GLY A 179 -6.44 -16.34 8.04
C GLY A 179 -7.18 -16.59 6.73
N ARG A 180 -8.46 -16.16 6.68
CA ARG A 180 -9.38 -16.43 5.56
C ARG A 180 -9.02 -15.69 4.25
N GLY A 181 -8.14 -14.69 4.31
CA GLY A 181 -7.70 -13.95 3.13
C GLY A 181 -7.06 -14.83 2.05
N LYS A 182 -6.45 -15.96 2.44
CA LYS A 182 -5.84 -16.91 1.51
C LYS A 182 -6.86 -17.56 0.56
N MET A 183 -8.11 -17.70 1.00
CA MET A 183 -9.22 -18.23 0.19
C MET A 183 -9.90 -17.15 -0.68
N ARG A 184 -9.60 -15.87 -0.45
CA ARG A 184 -10.22 -14.72 -1.13
C ARG A 184 -9.27 -14.07 -2.15
N GLY A 185 -8.58 -14.88 -2.94
CA GLY A 185 -7.64 -14.44 -3.98
C GLY A 185 -6.33 -13.79 -3.50
N ARG A 186 -6.05 -13.78 -2.18
CA ARG A 186 -4.88 -13.11 -1.58
C ARG A 186 -3.97 -14.09 -0.86
N ARG A 187 -3.64 -15.21 -1.52
CA ARG A 187 -2.93 -16.36 -0.94
C ARG A 187 -1.53 -16.03 -0.42
N TYR A 188 -0.74 -15.28 -1.17
CA TYR A 188 0.63 -14.95 -0.78
C TYR A 188 0.76 -13.53 -0.24
N LYS A 189 1.73 -13.32 0.65
CA LYS A 189 2.19 -12.00 1.08
C LYS A 189 3.72 -11.97 1.02
N GLN A 190 4.27 -10.83 0.65
CA GLN A 190 5.71 -10.55 0.61
C GLN A 190 5.95 -9.13 1.12
N ARG A 191 7.18 -8.83 1.55
CA ARG A 191 7.60 -7.49 1.97
C ARG A 191 7.70 -6.57 0.73
N LYS A 192 7.62 -5.26 0.96
CA LYS A 192 7.91 -4.25 -0.06
C LYS A 192 9.40 -3.91 0.01
N SER A 193 10.06 -3.92 -1.13
CA SER A 193 11.47 -3.59 -1.29
C SER A 193 11.59 -2.19 -1.93
N LEU A 194 12.46 -2.05 -2.92
CA LEU A 194 12.79 -0.84 -3.63
C LEU A 194 11.56 -0.20 -4.29
N LEU A 195 11.57 1.13 -4.35
CA LEU A 195 10.76 1.91 -5.27
C LEU A 195 11.71 2.56 -6.27
N ILE A 196 11.58 2.24 -7.55
CA ILE A 196 12.36 2.86 -8.62
C ILE A 196 11.51 3.97 -9.22
N VAL A 197 12.07 5.17 -9.28
CA VAL A 197 11.42 6.36 -9.84
C VAL A 197 12.20 6.84 -11.06
N THR A 198 11.50 6.90 -12.20
CA THR A 198 12.05 7.34 -13.48
C THR A 198 11.33 8.60 -13.99
N ALA A 199 11.97 9.34 -14.90
CA ALA A 199 11.40 10.59 -15.44
C ALA A 199 10.21 10.35 -16.38
N ASN A 200 10.41 9.48 -17.39
CA ASN A 200 9.55 9.38 -18.57
C ASN A 200 8.70 8.12 -18.61
N ALA A 201 9.29 6.95 -18.41
CA ALA A 201 8.62 5.66 -18.53
C ALA A 201 8.96 4.74 -17.36
N PRO A 202 7.99 3.97 -16.82
CA PRO A 202 8.27 3.04 -15.75
C PRO A 202 9.17 1.90 -16.25
N LEU A 203 10.19 1.57 -15.47
CA LEU A 203 11.15 0.51 -15.79
C LEU A 203 10.49 -0.87 -15.68
N ARG A 204 9.86 -1.33 -16.78
CA ARG A 204 9.10 -2.59 -16.84
C ARG A 204 9.95 -3.81 -16.47
N ALA A 205 11.22 -3.80 -16.87
CA ALA A 205 12.17 -4.87 -16.59
C ALA A 205 12.42 -5.07 -15.09
N ALA A 206 12.24 -4.05 -14.25
CA ALA A 206 12.36 -4.14 -12.80
C ALA A 206 11.11 -4.71 -12.12
N VAL A 207 9.93 -4.64 -12.73
CA VAL A 207 8.65 -5.06 -12.12
C VAL A 207 8.61 -6.58 -11.85
N ASN A 208 9.42 -7.36 -12.56
CA ASN A 208 9.55 -8.80 -12.32
C ASN A 208 10.29 -9.13 -11.00
N LEU A 209 11.06 -8.18 -10.44
CA LEU A 209 11.80 -8.39 -9.19
C LEU A 209 10.87 -8.44 -7.97
N ALA A 210 11.25 -9.23 -6.97
CA ALA A 210 10.41 -9.49 -5.82
C ALA A 210 10.20 -8.24 -4.95
N GLY A 211 8.99 -7.68 -4.98
CA GLY A 211 8.59 -6.57 -4.10
C GLY A 211 9.14 -5.20 -4.52
N VAL A 212 9.75 -5.10 -5.70
CA VAL A 212 10.13 -3.85 -6.35
C VAL A 212 8.89 -3.26 -7.05
N ASP A 213 8.68 -1.95 -6.91
CA ASP A 213 7.73 -1.22 -7.74
C ASP A 213 8.51 -0.20 -8.58
N ALA A 214 8.14 -0.01 -9.85
CA ALA A 214 8.72 1.00 -10.74
C ALA A 214 7.62 1.96 -11.21
N VAL A 215 7.83 3.26 -11.03
CA VAL A 215 6.85 4.32 -11.33
C VAL A 215 7.54 5.55 -11.90
N THR A 216 6.77 6.38 -12.61
CA THR A 216 7.26 7.70 -13.01
C THR A 216 7.01 8.74 -11.92
N VAL A 217 7.69 9.89 -12.00
CA VAL A 217 7.51 11.02 -11.07
C VAL A 217 6.03 11.43 -10.97
N ASP A 218 5.31 11.48 -12.08
CA ASP A 218 3.90 11.92 -12.13
C ASP A 218 2.94 10.91 -11.47
N GLN A 219 3.34 9.64 -11.37
CA GLN A 219 2.55 8.57 -10.78
C GLN A 219 2.85 8.38 -9.28
N LEU A 220 3.81 9.12 -8.73
CA LEU A 220 4.17 9.02 -7.33
C LEU A 220 3.00 9.37 -6.43
N ASN A 221 2.84 8.59 -5.37
CA ASN A 221 1.84 8.84 -4.35
C ASN A 221 2.41 8.51 -2.97
N CYS A 222 1.74 9.03 -1.94
CA CYS A 222 2.16 8.86 -0.56
C CYS A 222 2.18 7.37 -0.12
N GLU A 223 1.33 6.51 -0.71
CA GLU A 223 1.31 5.08 -0.38
C GLU A 223 2.51 4.30 -0.96
N LEU A 224 3.01 4.71 -2.13
CA LEU A 224 4.19 4.12 -2.73
C LEU A 224 5.43 4.45 -1.90
N LEU A 225 5.53 5.68 -1.38
CA LEU A 225 6.62 6.15 -0.51
C LEU A 225 6.50 5.64 0.93
N ALA A 226 5.28 5.52 1.44
CA ALA A 226 5.00 5.03 2.80
C ALA A 226 4.03 3.82 2.82
N PRO A 227 4.42 2.65 2.26
CA PRO A 227 3.55 1.49 2.22
C PRO A 227 3.22 1.04 3.64
N GLY A 228 1.92 0.88 3.92
CA GLY A 228 1.45 0.48 5.25
C GLY A 228 1.46 1.63 6.28
N THR A 229 1.45 2.89 5.84
CA THR A 229 1.50 4.10 6.69
C THR A 229 2.85 4.36 7.38
N HIS A 230 3.88 3.59 7.03
CA HIS A 230 5.25 3.76 7.53
C HIS A 230 6.14 4.34 6.42
N ALA A 231 6.67 5.53 6.67
CA ALA A 231 7.56 6.25 5.76
C ALA A 231 8.99 5.66 5.75
N GLY A 232 9.84 6.17 4.85
CA GLY A 232 11.22 5.69 4.69
C GLY A 232 11.30 4.43 3.85
N ARG A 233 10.60 4.37 2.71
CA ARG A 233 10.85 3.31 1.73
C ARG A 233 12.17 3.58 1.02
N LEU A 234 12.98 2.55 0.82
CA LEU A 234 14.20 2.66 0.02
C LEU A 234 13.85 2.99 -1.44
N THR A 235 14.21 4.19 -1.88
CA THR A 235 13.92 4.73 -3.21
C THR A 235 15.18 4.87 -4.05
N VAL A 236 15.09 4.43 -5.29
CA VAL A 236 16.10 4.63 -6.33
C VAL A 236 15.54 5.66 -7.31
N TRP A 237 16.27 6.75 -7.49
CA TRP A 237 15.89 7.84 -8.39
C TRP A 237 16.80 7.83 -9.62
N THR A 238 16.25 8.14 -10.80
CA THR A 238 17.10 8.56 -11.92
C THR A 238 17.36 10.06 -11.85
N GLU A 239 18.46 10.53 -12.41
CA GLU A 239 18.82 11.96 -12.45
C GLU A 239 17.67 12.82 -13.03
N GLY A 240 17.15 12.45 -14.19
CA GLY A 240 16.03 13.16 -14.82
C GLY A 240 14.74 13.12 -13.99
N ALA A 241 14.57 12.10 -13.13
CA ALA A 241 13.43 12.06 -12.22
C ALA A 241 13.54 13.13 -11.11
N LEU A 242 14.76 13.38 -10.61
CA LEU A 242 15.00 14.42 -9.62
C LEU A 242 14.90 15.83 -10.21
N MET A 243 15.43 16.04 -11.42
CA MET A 243 15.30 17.33 -12.12
C MET A 243 13.83 17.70 -12.30
N LYS A 244 13.02 16.76 -12.82
CA LYS A 244 11.58 16.94 -13.01
C LYS A 244 10.83 17.16 -11.69
N LEU A 245 11.26 16.51 -10.60
CA LEU A 245 10.68 16.74 -9.26
C LEU A 245 10.99 18.13 -8.73
N GLY A 246 12.16 18.68 -9.06
CA GLY A 246 12.57 20.06 -8.75
C GLY A 246 11.88 21.13 -9.59
N GLY A 247 11.13 20.74 -10.63
CA GLY A 247 10.45 21.65 -11.54
C GLY A 247 11.36 22.22 -12.64
N GLN A 248 12.48 21.54 -12.91
CA GLN A 248 13.36 21.82 -14.06
C GLN A 248 13.01 20.93 -15.25
#